data_AF-A0A1M4SVY6-F1
#
_entry.id   AF-A0A1M4SVY6-F1
#
_cell.length_a   1.000
_cell.length_b   1.000
_cell.length_c   1.000
_cell.angle_alpha   90.00
_cell.angle_beta   90.00
_cell.angle_gamma   90.00
#
_symmetry.space_group_name_H-M   'P 1'
#
loop_
_entity.id
_entity.type
_entity.pdbx_description
1 polymer ?
#
loop_
_entity_poly.entity_id
_entity_poly.type
_entity_poly.pdbx_seq_one_letter_code
_entity_poly.pdbx_strand_id
1 'polypeptide(L)'
;MVLIDELAHSNVSGSGRHEKRWEDVLDVLSRGTSVVITWNIQHLGSVADAVEEFVGAKVRERVPDQVVRRADQIKLVDSSI
;
A
#
# COMPACT_ATOMS: atom_id res chain seq x y z
N MET A 1 -0.26 16.41 -8.78
CA MET A 1 -0.61 14.98 -8.83
C MET A 1 0.67 14.19 -8.95
N VAL A 2 0.82 13.12 -8.16
CA VAL A 2 1.98 12.20 -8.21
C VAL A 2 1.45 10.77 -8.34
N LEU A 3 2.19 9.93 -9.08
CA LEU A 3 1.92 8.50 -9.20
C LEU A 3 2.95 7.76 -8.35
N ILE A 4 2.51 6.88 -7.45
CA ILE A 4 3.38 6.13 -6.55
C ILE A 4 2.99 4.65 -6.62
N ASP A 5 3.90 3.82 -7.10
CA ASP A 5 3.68 2.37 -7.23
C ASP A 5 3.97 1.65 -5.91
N GLU A 6 3.37 0.48 -5.74
CA GLU A 6 3.59 -0.46 -4.63
C GLU A 6 3.44 0.17 -3.24
N LEU A 7 2.22 0.54 -2.86
CA LEU A 7 1.93 1.18 -1.55
C LEU A 7 2.50 0.41 -0.34
N ALA A 8 2.60 -0.92 -0.44
CA ALA A 8 3.08 -1.80 0.63
C ALA A 8 4.59 -1.77 0.86
N HIS A 9 5.35 -1.17 -0.06
CA HIS A 9 6.81 -1.24 -0.07
C HIS A 9 7.44 -0.74 1.24
N SER A 10 8.48 -1.45 1.67
CA SER A 10 9.39 -1.07 2.75
C SER A 10 10.55 -0.31 2.14
N ASN A 11 10.67 0.96 2.51
CA ASN A 11 11.67 1.84 1.94
C ASN A 11 13.08 1.36 2.30
N VAL A 12 14.04 1.67 1.42
CA VAL A 12 15.44 1.38 1.65
C VAL A 12 15.93 2.19 2.86
N SER A 13 16.62 1.55 3.80
CA SER A 13 17.17 2.23 4.97
C SER A 13 18.06 3.40 4.58
N GLY A 14 17.82 4.58 5.16
CA GLY A 14 18.56 5.81 4.86
C GLY A 14 18.14 6.54 3.57
N SER A 15 17.19 6.01 2.80
CA SER A 15 16.67 6.69 1.59
C SER A 15 15.72 7.86 1.88
N GLY A 16 15.23 7.96 3.11
CA GLY A 16 14.27 8.99 3.51
C GLY A 16 13.95 8.94 4.99
N ARG A 17 12.86 9.63 5.35
CA ARG A 17 12.37 9.75 6.73
C ARG A 17 11.58 8.52 7.20
N HIS A 18 10.88 7.87 6.27
CA HIS A 18 9.87 6.86 6.58
C HIS A 18 10.33 5.46 6.21
N GLU A 19 9.94 4.49 7.03
CA GLU A 19 10.24 3.07 6.78
C GLU A 19 9.29 2.46 5.76
N LYS A 20 8.08 3.02 5.60
CA LYS A 20 7.06 2.51 4.69
C LYS A 20 6.65 3.54 3.66
N ARG A 21 6.46 3.09 2.42
CA ARG A 21 6.01 3.96 1.31
C ARG A 21 4.63 4.58 1.57
N TRP A 22 3.75 3.90 2.29
CA TRP A 22 2.46 4.49 2.66
C TRP A 22 2.57 5.70 3.59
N GLU A 23 3.65 5.81 4.38
CA GLU A 23 3.91 7.00 5.22
C GLU A 23 4.35 8.18 4.33
N ASP A 24 5.19 7.94 3.32
CA ASP A 24 5.54 8.96 2.33
C ASP A 24 4.29 9.47 1.61
N VAL A 25 3.37 8.57 1.22
CA VAL A 25 2.10 8.93 0.60
C VAL A 25 1.27 9.85 1.51
N LEU A 26 1.19 9.54 2.81
CA LEU A 26 0.50 10.40 3.78
C LEU A 26 1.16 11.78 3.92
N ASP A 27 2.49 11.84 3.91
CA ASP A 27 3.23 13.11 3.93
C ASP A 27 3.00 13.92 2.65
N VAL A 28 2.93 13.29 1.47
CA VAL A 28 2.60 13.96 0.20
C VAL A 28 1.16 14.49 0.22
N LEU A 29 0.22 13.69 0.70
CA LEU A 29 -1.19 14.09 0.86
C LEU A 29 -1.33 15.28 1.82
N SER A 30 -0.56 15.31 2.93
CA SER A 30 -0.57 16.40 3.91
C SER A 30 -0.21 17.77 3.33
N ARG A 31 0.48 17.79 2.18
CA ARG A 31 0.88 19.00 1.44
C ARG A 31 -0.17 19.46 0.43
N GLY A 32 -1.34 18.81 0.40
CA GLY A 32 -2.41 19.11 -0.56
C GLY A 32 -2.16 18.56 -1.97
N THR A 33 -1.22 17.63 -2.14
CA THR A 33 -0.93 17.01 -3.44
C THR A 33 -1.77 15.74 -3.62
N SER A 34 -2.51 15.64 -4.73
CA SER A 34 -3.20 14.40 -5.09
C SER A 34 -2.22 13.28 -5.43
N VAL A 35 -2.52 12.07 -4.97
CA VAL A 35 -1.70 10.87 -5.20
C VAL A 35 -2.57 9.77 -5.80
N VAL A 36 -2.06 9.13 -6.85
CA VAL A 36 -2.60 7.86 -7.36
C VAL A 36 -1.62 6.77 -6.98
N ILE A 37 -2.13 5.68 -6.39
CA ILE A 37 -1.34 4.54 -5.95
C ILE A 37 -1.81 3.24 -6.56
N THR A 38 -0.94 2.24 -6.52
CA THR A 38 -1.25 0.84 -6.81
C THR A 38 -0.95 0.00 -5.58
N TRP A 39 -1.66 -1.11 -5.44
CA TRP A 39 -1.40 -2.10 -4.41
C TRP A 39 -2.07 -3.43 -4.76
N ASN A 40 -1.56 -4.51 -4.17
CA ASN A 40 -2.20 -5.82 -4.21
C ASN A 40 -2.90 -6.09 -2.87
N ILE A 41 -4.09 -6.68 -2.92
CA ILE A 41 -4.94 -6.92 -1.73
C ILE A 41 -4.25 -7.79 -0.66
N GLN A 42 -3.31 -8.64 -1.06
CA GLN A 42 -2.54 -9.49 -0.13
C GLN A 42 -1.79 -8.69 0.94
N HIS A 43 -1.44 -7.44 0.67
CA HIS A 43 -0.70 -6.60 1.62
C HIS A 43 -1.60 -5.89 2.63
N LEU A 44 -2.92 -5.95 2.46
CA LEU A 44 -3.84 -5.34 3.41
C LEU A 44 -3.77 -6.09 4.75
N GLY A 45 -3.59 -5.34 5.85
CA GLY A 45 -3.38 -5.91 7.18
C GLY A 45 -4.41 -6.97 7.58
N SER A 46 -5.70 -6.70 7.33
CA SER A 46 -6.79 -7.65 7.61
C SER A 46 -6.85 -8.87 6.69
N VAL A 47 -6.17 -8.86 5.55
CA VAL A 47 -6.20 -9.92 4.53
C VAL A 47 -4.92 -10.76 4.55
N ALA A 48 -3.79 -10.15 4.92
CA ALA A 48 -2.48 -10.77 4.83
C ALA A 48 -2.41 -12.12 5.54
N ASP A 49 -2.97 -12.25 6.76
CA ASP A 49 -2.92 -13.52 7.51
C ASP A 49 -3.68 -14.65 6.79
N ALA A 50 -4.85 -14.36 6.22
CA ALA A 50 -5.62 -15.34 5.45
C ALA A 50 -4.91 -15.74 4.15
N VAL A 51 -4.21 -14.79 3.51
CA VAL A 51 -3.40 -15.09 2.32
C VAL A 51 -2.19 -15.95 2.68
N GLU A 52 -1.51 -15.67 3.79
CA GLU A 52 -0.40 -16.49 4.27
C GLU A 52 -0.84 -17.93 4.55
N GLU A 53 -2.00 -18.12 5.19
CA GLU A 53 -2.57 -19.45 5.45
C GLU A 53 -2.88 -20.21 4.16
N PHE A 54 -3.53 -19.55 3.19
CA PHE A 54 -3.98 -20.20 1.97
C PHE A 54 -2.84 -20.49 0.98
N VAL A 55 -1.90 -19.55 0.83
CA VAL A 55 -0.81 -19.64 -0.15
C VAL A 55 0.42 -20.34 0.43
N GLY A 56 0.55 -20.39 1.76
CA GLY A 56 1.72 -20.96 2.44
C GLY A 56 2.99 -20.12 2.32
N ALA A 57 2.87 -18.87 1.87
CA ALA A 57 3.99 -17.93 1.70
C ALA A 57 3.78 -16.70 2.57
N LYS A 58 4.85 -16.25 3.26
CA LYS A 58 4.79 -15.12 4.19
C LYS A 58 4.64 -13.77 3.46
N VAL A 59 3.68 -12.96 3.87
CA VAL A 59 3.48 -11.58 3.44
C VAL A 59 4.24 -10.65 4.38
N ARG A 60 5.48 -10.34 3.99
CA ARG A 60 6.40 -9.51 4.80
C ARG A 60 6.04 -8.02 4.80
N GLU A 61 5.41 -7.56 3.74
CA GLU A 61 5.05 -6.17 3.55
C GLU A 61 3.55 -5.97 3.74
N ARG A 62 3.19 -5.08 4.67
CA ARG A 62 1.80 -4.86 5.05
C ARG A 62 1.44 -3.37 5.05
N VAL A 63 0.18 -3.09 4.75
CA VAL A 63 -0.44 -1.76 4.77
C VAL A 63 -1.61 -1.81 5.76
N PRO A 64 -1.67 -0.91 6.75
CA PRO A 64 -2.83 -0.81 7.63
C PRO A 64 -4.09 -0.46 6.84
N ASP A 65 -5.20 -1.13 7.13
CA ASP A 65 -6.47 -0.94 6.44
C ASP A 65 -6.93 0.52 6.36
N GLN A 66 -6.69 1.27 7.44
CA GLN A 66 -7.04 2.68 7.53
C GLN A 66 -6.34 3.55 6.48
N VAL A 67 -5.18 3.16 5.96
CA VAL A 67 -4.47 3.92 4.92
C VAL A 67 -5.29 3.93 3.64
N VAL A 68 -5.76 2.76 3.19
CA VAL A 68 -6.50 2.67 1.92
C VAL A 68 -7.96 3.06 2.07
N ARG A 69 -8.55 2.91 3.26
CA ARG A 69 -9.89 3.45 3.56
C ARG A 69 -9.97 4.98 3.46
N ARG A 70 -8.84 5.70 3.50
CA ARG A 70 -8.79 7.16 3.27
C ARG A 70 -8.88 7.55 1.80
N ALA A 71 -8.77 6.60 0.86
CA ALA A 71 -8.80 6.91 -0.56
C ALA A 71 -10.18 7.44 -0.96
N ASP A 72 -10.21 8.58 -1.66
CA ASP A 72 -11.45 9.14 -2.21
C ASP A 72 -12.06 8.23 -3.29
N GLN A 73 -11.22 7.45 -3.98
CA GLN A 73 -11.64 6.47 -4.98
C GLN A 73 -10.78 5.22 -4.90
N ILE A 74 -11.43 4.06 -4.98
CA ILE A 74 -10.79 2.76 -5.14
C ILE A 74 -11.30 2.15 -6.44
N LYS A 75 -10.38 1.69 -7.29
CA LYS A 75 -10.70 0.91 -8.49
C LYS A 75 -10.11 -0.48 -8.34
N LEU A 76 -10.97 -1.49 -8.42
CA LEU A 76 -10.54 -2.88 -8.53
C LEU A 76 -10.05 -3.12 -9.96
N VAL A 77 -8.82 -3.60 -10.09
CA VAL A 77 -8.28 -4.10 -11.35
C VAL A 77 -8.33 -5.62 -11.27
N ASP A 78 -8.99 -6.24 -12.24
CA ASP A 78 -9.09 -7.69 -12.37
C ASP A 78 -8.40 -8.13 -13.67
N SER A 79 -7.78 -9.31 -13.63
CA SER A 79 -7.00 -9.87 -14.74
C SER A 79 -7.59 -11.18 -15.25
N SER A 80 -8.86 -11.46 -14.94
CA SER A 80 -9.58 -12.60 -15.50
C SER A 80 -9.55 -12.56 -17.03
N ILE A 81 -9.24 -13.71 -17.64
CA ILE A 81 -9.27 -13.92 -19.10
C ILE A 81 -10.66 -14.39 -19.51
#